data_AF-A0A6A6XJ79-F1
#
_entry.id   AF-A0A6A6XJ79-F1
#
_cell.length_a   1.000
_cell.length_b   1.000
_cell.length_c   1.000
_cell.angle_alpha   90.00
_cell.angle_beta   90.00
_cell.angle_gamma   90.00
#
_symmetry.space_group_name_H-M   'P 1'
#
loop_
_entity.id
_entity.type
_entity.pdbx_description
1 polymer ?
#
loop_
_entity_poly.entity_id
_entity_poly.type
_entity_poly.pdbx_seq_one_letter_code
_entity_poly.pdbx_strand_id
1 'polypeptide(L)'
;MAATTIFNTTLILSPPMVALLRLLPLLSSTASMTHAYMELVTMSSFYRTPPTRSFIAKYILGPVGLAPASPTTTSATTAEAQANRERQLMEEVEKANDVAIPRWFSTWFNTAVVSVVVLNNITTFATLANLYLFPDGLGDARKYYMWGLGAAVGHFAFVPGVAGSVEKLLQMHLDRERGEGEDGRKGMEKGRAARAARKWVSVHRVRMATVDAMAWVCFGVGALAVLSRGL
;
A
#
# COMPACT_ATOMS: atom_id res chain seq x y z
N MET A 1 28.41 -8.17 23.64
CA MET A 1 28.45 -6.69 23.68
C MET A 1 29.12 -6.23 22.40
N ALA A 2 28.67 -5.14 21.78
CA ALA A 2 29.31 -4.60 20.58
C ALA A 2 29.70 -3.14 20.82
N ALA A 3 30.86 -2.72 20.33
CA ALA A 3 31.36 -1.36 20.51
C ALA A 3 31.81 -0.77 19.18
N THR A 4 31.64 0.53 19.00
CA THR A 4 32.09 1.27 17.83
C THR A 4 32.47 2.69 18.22
N THR A 5 33.40 3.31 17.50
CA THR A 5 33.87 4.67 17.80
C THR A 5 33.38 5.64 16.72
N ILE A 6 32.63 6.66 17.14
CA ILE A 6 32.09 7.70 16.28
C ILE A 6 32.51 9.05 16.88
N PHE A 7 33.23 9.89 16.11
CA PHE A 7 33.72 11.20 16.55
C PHE A 7 34.38 11.16 17.95
N ASN A 8 35.35 10.26 18.14
CA ASN A 8 36.06 10.02 19.41
C ASN A 8 35.16 9.62 20.60
N THR A 9 33.91 9.25 20.36
CA THR A 9 32.99 8.72 21.37
C THR A 9 32.77 7.24 21.14
N THR A 10 32.99 6.41 22.16
CA THR A 10 32.74 4.96 22.09
C THR A 10 31.28 4.68 22.41
N LEU A 11 30.54 4.19 21.43
CA LEU A 11 29.19 3.70 21.58
C LEU A 11 29.23 2.20 21.87
N ILE A 12 28.69 1.79 23.02
CA ILE A 12 28.61 0.38 23.45
C ILE A 12 27.15 -0.04 23.47
N LEU A 13 26.82 -1.11 22.75
CA LEU A 13 25.52 -1.74 22.78
C LEU A 13 25.57 -3.03 23.59
N SER A 14 24.60 -3.15 24.50
CA SER A 14 24.33 -4.41 25.20
C SER A 14 23.81 -5.46 24.22
N PRO A 15 23.93 -6.77 24.52
CA PRO A 15 23.42 -7.83 23.65
C PRO A 15 21.97 -7.65 23.18
N PRO A 16 20.98 -7.28 24.04
CA PRO A 16 19.61 -7.05 23.56
C PRO A 16 19.49 -5.85 22.63
N MET A 17 20.31 -4.80 22.82
CA MET A 17 20.30 -3.64 21.91
C MET A 17 20.89 -3.98 20.54
N VAL A 18 21.92 -4.83 20.48
CA VAL A 18 22.43 -5.38 19.22
C VAL A 18 21.35 -6.24 18.54
N ALA A 19 20.67 -7.10 19.30
CA ALA A 19 19.57 -7.91 18.78
C ALA A 19 18.47 -7.05 18.15
N LEU A 20 18.04 -6.01 18.88
CA LEU A 20 17.04 -5.06 18.41
C LEU A 20 17.52 -4.36 17.15
N LEU A 21 18.76 -3.86 17.13
CA LEU A 21 19.33 -3.21 15.95
C LEU A 21 19.30 -4.12 14.72
N ARG A 22 19.61 -5.41 14.87
CA ARG A 22 19.59 -6.41 13.79
C ARG A 22 18.17 -6.70 13.31
N LEU A 23 17.18 -6.67 14.21
CA LEU A 23 15.77 -6.93 13.90
C LEU A 23 15.05 -5.71 13.32
N LEU A 24 15.49 -4.49 13.63
CA LEU A 24 14.80 -3.25 13.23
C LEU A 24 14.50 -3.17 11.73
N PRO A 25 15.42 -3.50 10.81
CA PRO A 25 15.11 -3.50 9.37
C PRO A 25 13.97 -4.46 8.98
N LEU A 26 13.92 -5.64 9.60
CA LEU A 26 12.83 -6.59 9.37
C LEU A 26 11.50 -6.09 9.95
N LEU A 27 11.51 -5.58 11.18
CA LEU A 27 10.30 -5.08 11.84
C LEU A 27 9.70 -3.89 11.09
N SER A 28 10.53 -2.92 10.73
CA SER A 28 10.10 -1.72 10.00
C SER A 28 9.68 -2.02 8.56
N SER A 29 10.38 -2.90 7.84
CA SER A 29 9.95 -3.34 6.50
C SER A 29 8.66 -4.18 6.55
N THR A 30 8.44 -4.98 7.60
CA THR A 30 7.17 -5.70 7.82
C THR A 30 6.01 -4.73 8.04
N ALA A 31 6.20 -3.71 8.86
CA ALA A 31 5.20 -2.66 9.06
C ALA A 31 4.90 -1.90 7.76
N SER A 32 5.93 -1.58 6.97
CA SER A 32 5.78 -0.92 5.66
C SER A 32 5.02 -1.80 4.65
N MET A 33 5.33 -3.10 4.60
CA MET A 33 4.62 -4.09 3.78
C MET A 33 3.15 -4.19 4.17
N THR A 34 2.87 -4.24 5.47
CA THR A 34 1.51 -4.29 6.00
C THR A 34 0.73 -3.04 5.62
N HIS A 35 1.35 -1.87 5.77
CA HIS A 35 0.77 -0.59 5.34
C HIS A 35 0.43 -0.60 3.84
N ALA A 36 1.37 -1.02 2.99
CA ALA A 36 1.16 -1.11 1.54
C ALA A 36 0.05 -2.11 1.16
N TYR A 37 -0.06 -3.23 1.88
CA TYR A 37 -1.14 -4.20 1.68
C TYR A 37 -2.51 -3.62 2.06
N MET A 38 -2.60 -2.95 3.21
CA MET A 38 -3.84 -2.31 3.68
C MET A 38 -4.32 -1.22 2.71
N GLU A 39 -3.38 -0.43 2.20
CA GLU A 39 -3.63 0.54 1.15
C GLU A 39 -4.17 -0.13 -0.11
N LEU A 40 -3.51 -1.19 -0.60
CA LEU A 40 -3.92 -1.93 -1.79
C LEU A 40 -5.35 -2.47 -1.65
N VAL A 41 -5.69 -3.07 -0.51
CA VAL A 41 -7.02 -3.61 -0.23
C VAL A 41 -8.05 -2.50 -0.18
N THR A 42 -7.79 -1.45 0.62
CA THR A 42 -8.73 -0.36 0.84
C THR A 42 -9.01 0.41 -0.44
N MET A 43 -7.97 0.85 -1.16
CA MET A 43 -8.16 1.60 -2.39
C MET A 43 -8.77 0.76 -3.51
N SER A 44 -8.45 -0.54 -3.58
CA SER A 44 -9.08 -1.44 -4.54
C SER A 44 -10.59 -1.58 -4.34
N SER A 45 -11.08 -1.42 -3.12
CA SER A 45 -12.51 -1.60 -2.81
C SER A 45 -13.41 -0.57 -3.51
N PHE A 46 -12.90 0.62 -3.83
CA PHE A 46 -13.68 1.66 -4.50
C PHE A 46 -14.02 1.32 -5.95
N TYR A 47 -13.17 0.57 -6.66
CA TYR A 47 -13.32 0.38 -8.11
C TYR A 47 -13.39 -1.08 -8.55
N ARG A 48 -13.33 -2.04 -7.62
CA ARG A 48 -13.58 -3.45 -7.93
C ARG A 48 -15.02 -3.80 -7.63
N THR A 49 -15.60 -4.63 -8.51
CA THR A 49 -16.92 -5.19 -8.27
C THR A 49 -16.90 -6.05 -7.00
N PRO A 50 -17.87 -5.89 -6.09
CA PRO A 50 -17.95 -6.71 -4.88
C PRO A 50 -18.03 -8.20 -5.23
N PRO A 51 -17.28 -9.09 -4.54
CA PRO A 51 -17.27 -10.53 -4.82
C PRO A 51 -18.52 -11.23 -4.25
N THR A 52 -19.70 -10.86 -4.74
CA THR A 52 -21.01 -11.37 -4.29
C THR A 52 -21.24 -12.85 -4.62
N ARG A 53 -20.39 -13.46 -5.45
CA ARG A 53 -20.43 -14.89 -5.80
C ARG A 53 -19.43 -15.75 -5.02
N SER A 54 -18.68 -15.17 -4.08
CA SER A 54 -17.72 -15.88 -3.25
C SER A 54 -18.41 -16.89 -2.32
N PHE A 55 -17.67 -17.90 -1.85
CA PHE A 55 -18.17 -18.86 -0.86
C PHE A 55 -18.68 -18.15 0.40
N ILE A 56 -17.96 -17.13 0.88
CA ILE A 56 -18.36 -16.34 2.05
C ILE A 56 -19.68 -15.61 1.79
N ALA A 57 -19.84 -14.97 0.63
CA ALA A 57 -21.10 -14.30 0.28
C ALA A 57 -22.26 -15.31 0.22
N LYS A 58 -22.02 -16.51 -0.32
CA LYS A 58 -23.00 -17.60 -0.33
C LYS A 58 -23.39 -18.08 1.05
N TYR A 59 -22.40 -18.22 1.92
CA TYR A 59 -22.61 -18.65 3.29
C TYR A 59 -23.42 -17.60 4.09
N ILE A 60 -23.07 -16.31 3.98
CA ILE A 60 -23.72 -15.22 4.73
C ILE A 60 -25.15 -14.97 4.23
N LEU A 61 -25.36 -14.92 2.92
CA LEU A 61 -26.65 -14.56 2.33
C LEU A 61 -27.64 -15.74 2.29
N GLY A 62 -27.15 -16.97 2.51
CA GLY A 62 -27.94 -18.18 2.42
C GLY A 62 -28.57 -18.39 1.03
N PRO A 63 -29.49 -19.36 0.89
CA PRO A 63 -30.20 -19.65 -0.36
C PRO A 63 -31.11 -18.49 -0.83
N VAL A 64 -31.62 -17.69 0.11
CA VAL A 64 -32.62 -16.63 -0.14
C VAL A 64 -31.98 -15.35 -0.67
N GLY A 65 -30.78 -14.98 -0.19
CA GLY A 65 -30.11 -13.75 -0.63
C GLY A 65 -29.34 -13.86 -1.95
N LEU A 66 -29.32 -15.05 -2.56
CA LEU A 66 -28.63 -15.34 -3.83
C LEU A 66 -29.53 -15.87 -4.93
N ALA A 67 -30.82 -16.04 -4.66
CA ALA A 67 -31.76 -16.42 -5.70
C ALA A 67 -31.71 -15.32 -6.78
N PRO A 68 -31.27 -15.63 -8.02
CA PRO A 68 -31.59 -14.73 -9.12
C PRO A 68 -33.12 -14.62 -9.12
N ALA A 69 -33.66 -13.41 -9.27
CA ALA A 69 -35.07 -13.25 -9.56
C ALA A 69 -35.39 -14.25 -10.68
N SER A 70 -36.31 -15.20 -10.40
CA SER A 70 -36.56 -16.34 -11.27
C SER A 70 -36.65 -15.90 -12.73
N PRO A 71 -35.96 -16.57 -13.67
CA PRO A 71 -36.07 -16.24 -15.09
C PRO A 71 -37.43 -16.72 -15.58
N THR A 72 -38.48 -15.97 -15.29
CA THR A 72 -39.77 -16.13 -15.93
C THR A 72 -39.62 -15.56 -17.34
N THR A 73 -39.33 -16.44 -18.30
CA THR A 73 -39.39 -16.20 -19.77
C THR A 73 -38.52 -15.03 -20.26
N THR A 74 -37.32 -15.35 -20.74
CA THR A 74 -36.43 -14.40 -21.41
C THR A 74 -37.04 -13.95 -22.74
N SER A 75 -37.73 -12.82 -22.75
CA SER A 75 -37.96 -12.00 -23.93
C SER A 75 -36.77 -11.06 -24.12
N ALA A 76 -36.45 -10.66 -25.36
CA ALA A 76 -35.36 -9.71 -25.64
C ALA A 76 -35.48 -8.40 -24.83
N THR A 77 -36.72 -8.00 -24.49
CA THR A 77 -37.05 -6.84 -23.66
C THR A 77 -36.56 -6.92 -22.21
N THR A 78 -36.45 -8.12 -21.61
CA THR A 78 -35.95 -8.26 -20.22
C THR A 78 -34.43 -8.16 -20.14
N ALA A 79 -33.71 -8.61 -21.17
CA ALA A 79 -32.26 -8.50 -21.24
C ALA A 79 -31.79 -7.05 -21.41
N GLU A 80 -32.46 -6.28 -22.27
CA GLU A 80 -32.19 -4.85 -22.46
C GLU A 80 -32.50 -4.03 -21.20
N ALA A 81 -33.60 -4.32 -20.52
CA ALA A 81 -33.96 -3.68 -19.25
C ALA A 81 -32.91 -3.95 -18.16
N GLN A 82 -32.39 -5.18 -18.08
CA GLN A 82 -31.33 -5.52 -17.14
C GLN A 82 -30.02 -4.79 -17.48
N ALA A 83 -29.62 -4.77 -18.75
CA ALA A 83 -28.42 -4.05 -19.19
C ALA A 83 -28.51 -2.53 -18.93
N ASN A 84 -29.70 -1.94 -19.07
CA ASN A 84 -29.93 -0.53 -18.75
C ASN A 84 -29.82 -0.26 -17.24
N ARG A 85 -30.37 -1.15 -16.41
CA ARG A 85 -30.24 -1.06 -14.95
C ARG A 85 -28.79 -1.18 -14.48
N GLU A 86 -28.03 -2.12 -15.05
CA GLU A 86 -26.61 -2.27 -14.75
C GLU A 86 -25.82 -1.01 -15.13
N ARG A 87 -26.12 -0.41 -16.29
CA ARG A 87 -25.50 0.86 -16.71
C ARG A 87 -25.81 2.01 -15.75
N GLN A 88 -27.06 2.16 -15.31
CA GLN A 88 -27.45 3.19 -14.35
C GLN A 88 -26.74 3.03 -13.01
N LEU A 89 -26.66 1.80 -12.48
CA LEU A 89 -25.95 1.50 -11.24
C LEU A 89 -24.45 1.82 -11.35
N MET A 90 -23.82 1.48 -12.47
CA MET A 90 -22.41 1.83 -12.70
C MET A 90 -22.20 3.34 -12.75
N GLU A 91 -23.12 4.09 -13.37
CA GLU A 91 -23.05 5.56 -13.37
C GLU A 91 -23.20 6.16 -11.96
N GLU A 92 -24.12 5.63 -11.14
CA GLU A 92 -24.27 6.04 -9.74
C GLU A 92 -23.01 5.76 -8.92
N VAL A 93 -22.42 4.57 -9.08
CA VAL A 93 -21.17 4.18 -8.42
C VAL A 93 -20.01 5.08 -8.85
N GLU A 94 -19.90 5.41 -10.14
CA GLU A 94 -18.87 6.33 -10.64
C GLU A 94 -19.02 7.73 -10.04
N LYS A 95 -20.26 8.27 -9.99
CA LYS A 95 -20.54 9.56 -9.35
C LYS A 95 -20.19 9.54 -7.87
N ALA A 96 -20.55 8.47 -7.15
CA ALA A 96 -20.23 8.30 -5.75
C ALA A 96 -18.71 8.21 -5.53
N ASN A 97 -18.00 7.46 -6.36
CA ASN A 97 -16.55 7.32 -6.32
C ASN A 97 -15.82 8.62 -6.61
N ASP A 98 -16.30 9.40 -7.57
CA ASP A 98 -15.74 10.70 -7.85
C ASP A 98 -15.78 11.59 -6.61
N VAL A 99 -16.75 11.42 -5.69
CA VAL A 99 -16.83 12.13 -4.40
C VAL A 99 -16.02 11.47 -3.29
N ALA A 100 -16.20 10.17 -3.09
CA ALA A 100 -15.66 9.44 -1.95
C ALA A 100 -14.13 9.30 -2.02
N ILE A 101 -13.58 8.97 -3.19
CA ILE A 101 -12.15 8.67 -3.36
C ILE A 101 -11.29 9.90 -3.02
N PRO A 102 -11.51 11.11 -3.59
CA PRO A 102 -10.66 12.27 -3.29
C PRO A 102 -10.68 12.66 -1.82
N ARG A 103 -11.86 12.61 -1.17
CA ARG A 103 -12.00 12.91 0.26
C ARG A 103 -11.21 11.90 1.11
N TRP A 104 -11.47 10.61 0.91
CA TRP A 104 -10.77 9.55 1.65
C TRP A 104 -9.27 9.62 1.42
N PHE A 105 -8.85 9.74 0.16
CA PHE A 105 -7.44 9.77 -0.23
C PHE A 105 -6.72 10.97 0.40
N SER A 106 -7.32 12.15 0.38
CA SER A 106 -6.70 13.36 0.94
C SER A 106 -6.48 13.23 2.45
N THR A 107 -7.45 12.71 3.20
CA THR A 107 -7.27 12.45 4.62
C THR A 107 -6.21 11.38 4.86
N TRP A 108 -6.35 10.23 4.21
CA TRP A 108 -5.45 9.10 4.40
C TRP A 108 -4.02 9.44 4.01
N PHE A 109 -3.79 10.04 2.84
CA PHE A 109 -2.45 10.35 2.32
C PHE A 109 -1.66 11.27 3.27
N ASN A 110 -2.30 12.34 3.76
CA ASN A 110 -1.65 13.29 4.68
C ASN A 110 -1.27 12.65 6.02
N THR A 111 -1.99 11.63 6.48
CA THR A 111 -1.62 10.87 7.69
C THR A 111 -0.61 9.76 7.38
N ALA A 112 -0.85 9.00 6.33
CA ALA A 112 -0.11 7.81 5.95
C ALA A 112 1.33 8.13 5.52
N VAL A 113 1.55 9.24 4.81
CA VAL A 113 2.89 9.62 4.31
C VAL A 113 3.91 9.75 5.44
N VAL A 114 3.49 10.21 6.62
CA VAL A 114 4.35 10.31 7.81
C VAL A 114 4.85 8.92 8.20
N SER A 115 3.96 7.92 8.25
CA SER A 115 4.34 6.55 8.61
C SER A 115 5.31 5.95 7.59
N VAL A 116 5.09 6.17 6.28
CA VAL A 116 5.98 5.67 5.22
C VAL A 116 7.38 6.28 5.34
N VAL A 117 7.46 7.60 5.54
CA VAL A 117 8.73 8.29 5.73
C VAL A 117 9.45 7.75 6.97
N VAL A 118 8.77 7.65 8.12
CA VAL A 118 9.38 7.17 9.36
C VAL A 118 9.86 5.72 9.22
N LEU A 119 9.02 4.81 8.73
CA LEU A 119 9.35 3.39 8.60
C LEU A 119 10.51 3.17 7.63
N ASN A 120 10.56 3.88 6.49
CA ASN A 120 11.64 3.72 5.54
C ASN A 120 12.97 4.29 6.07
N ASN A 121 12.91 5.40 6.83
CA ASN A 121 14.10 5.92 7.51
C ASN A 121 14.61 4.96 8.60
N ILE A 122 13.72 4.39 9.42
CA ILE A 122 14.12 3.36 10.41
C ILE A 122 14.78 2.17 9.70
N THR A 123 14.17 1.66 8.63
CA THR A 123 14.72 0.54 7.84
C THR A 123 16.12 0.89 7.34
N THR A 124 16.27 2.06 6.71
CA THR A 124 17.50 2.52 6.08
C THR A 124 18.59 2.75 7.11
N PHE A 125 18.35 3.57 8.13
CA PHE A 125 19.35 3.93 9.13
C PHE A 125 19.72 2.75 10.04
N ALA A 126 18.76 1.91 10.44
CA ALA A 126 19.10 0.71 11.19
C ALA A 126 19.98 -0.23 10.34
N THR A 127 19.68 -0.38 9.04
CA THR A 127 20.51 -1.19 8.15
C THR A 127 21.91 -0.60 7.97
N LEU A 128 22.03 0.72 7.77
CA LEU A 128 23.32 1.41 7.70
C LEU A 128 24.13 1.24 9.00
N ALA A 129 23.49 1.40 10.16
CA ALA A 129 24.14 1.17 11.44
C ALA A 129 24.62 -0.29 11.59
N ASN A 130 23.83 -1.28 11.16
CA ASN A 130 24.26 -2.67 11.12
C ASN A 130 25.48 -2.88 10.21
N LEU A 131 25.51 -2.25 9.03
CA LEU A 131 26.56 -2.47 8.03
C LEU A 131 27.87 -1.73 8.31
N TYR A 132 27.79 -0.55 8.92
CA TYR A 132 28.92 0.36 9.06
C TYR A 132 29.35 0.61 10.51
N LEU A 133 28.41 0.64 11.46
CA LEU A 133 28.72 0.93 12.86
C LEU A 133 28.97 -0.34 13.65
N PHE A 134 28.16 -1.37 13.40
CA PHE A 134 28.26 -2.66 14.07
C PHE A 134 28.38 -3.79 13.04
N PRO A 135 29.43 -3.85 12.21
CA PRO A 135 29.58 -4.90 11.19
C PRO A 135 29.85 -6.28 11.80
N ASP A 136 30.46 -6.32 12.98
CA ASP A 136 30.86 -7.56 13.64
C ASP A 136 29.64 -8.42 14.03
N GLY A 137 29.73 -9.72 13.81
CA GLY A 137 28.63 -10.66 14.04
C GLY A 137 27.63 -10.78 12.90
N LEU A 138 27.72 -9.98 11.82
CA LEU A 138 26.91 -10.22 10.62
C LEU A 138 27.36 -11.46 9.84
N GLY A 139 28.67 -11.69 9.73
CA GLY A 139 29.24 -12.73 8.88
C GLY A 139 28.63 -12.72 7.46
N ASP A 140 28.25 -13.90 6.95
CA ASP A 140 27.60 -14.04 5.64
C ASP A 140 26.25 -13.32 5.53
N ALA A 141 25.59 -13.03 6.65
CA ALA A 141 24.28 -12.36 6.64
C ALA A 141 24.39 -10.91 6.11
N ARG A 142 25.59 -10.32 6.15
CA ARG A 142 25.89 -8.98 5.66
C ARG A 142 25.36 -8.74 4.24
N LYS A 143 25.49 -9.72 3.35
CA LYS A 143 25.02 -9.61 1.95
C LYS A 143 23.51 -9.36 1.88
N TYR A 144 22.73 -10.00 2.75
CA TYR A 144 21.27 -9.81 2.78
C TYR A 144 20.89 -8.42 3.29
N TYR A 145 21.59 -7.90 4.30
CA TYR A 145 21.39 -6.51 4.73
C TYR A 145 21.75 -5.51 3.62
N MET A 146 22.80 -5.77 2.84
CA MET A 146 23.15 -4.92 1.68
C MET A 146 22.09 -4.95 0.57
N TRP A 147 21.63 -6.14 0.17
CA TRP A 147 20.56 -6.27 -0.83
C TRP A 147 19.25 -5.67 -0.34
N GLY A 148 18.91 -5.90 0.94
CA GLY A 148 17.75 -5.30 1.58
C GLY A 148 17.82 -3.77 1.61
N LEU A 149 18.99 -3.20 1.89
CA LEU A 149 19.21 -1.75 1.81
C LEU A 149 18.99 -1.22 0.40
N GLY A 150 19.56 -1.89 -0.61
CA GLY A 150 19.39 -1.51 -2.01
C GLY A 150 17.92 -1.47 -2.42
N ALA A 151 17.14 -2.48 -2.03
CA ALA A 151 15.70 -2.50 -2.25
C ALA A 151 14.94 -1.43 -1.46
N ALA A 152 15.27 -1.21 -0.17
CA ALA A 152 14.63 -0.20 0.67
C ALA A 152 14.87 1.23 0.15
N VAL A 153 16.05 1.52 -0.40
CA VAL A 153 16.33 2.78 -1.11
C VAL A 153 15.60 2.81 -2.45
N GLY A 154 15.56 1.69 -3.17
CA GLY A 154 14.81 1.51 -4.42
C GLY A 154 13.32 1.81 -4.30
N HIS A 155 12.72 1.69 -3.12
CA HIS A 155 11.35 2.14 -2.83
C HIS A 155 11.08 3.57 -3.33
N PHE A 156 12.02 4.49 -3.12
CA PHE A 156 11.85 5.89 -3.48
C PHE A 156 11.87 6.14 -5.00
N ALA A 157 12.39 5.19 -5.80
CA ALA A 157 12.37 5.29 -7.26
C ALA A 157 10.93 5.28 -7.84
N PHE A 158 9.94 4.86 -7.06
CA PHE A 158 8.52 4.84 -7.46
C PHE A 158 7.81 6.18 -7.23
N VAL A 159 8.41 7.15 -6.52
CA VAL A 159 7.80 8.45 -6.23
C VAL A 159 7.33 9.19 -7.50
N PRO A 160 8.12 9.26 -8.59
CA PRO A 160 7.66 9.91 -9.83
C PRO A 160 6.44 9.23 -10.46
N GLY A 161 6.32 7.90 -10.32
CA GLY A 161 5.19 7.14 -10.86
C GLY A 161 3.86 7.44 -10.17
N VAL A 162 3.90 7.93 -8.93
CA VAL A 162 2.72 8.16 -8.10
C VAL A 162 2.31 9.63 -8.00
N ALA A 163 3.25 10.56 -8.17
CA ALA A 163 3.06 12.00 -8.01
C ALA A 163 1.83 12.54 -8.76
N GLY A 164 1.70 12.24 -10.05
CA GLY A 164 0.56 12.72 -10.84
C GLY A 164 -0.81 12.14 -10.43
N SER A 165 -0.84 11.01 -9.71
CA SER A 165 -2.09 10.49 -9.16
C SER A 165 -2.46 11.19 -7.85
N VAL A 166 -1.46 11.50 -7.01
CA VAL A 166 -1.62 12.31 -5.79
C VAL A 166 -2.17 13.68 -6.14
N GLU A 167 -1.49 14.38 -7.05
CA GLU A 167 -1.85 15.73 -7.48
C GLU A 167 -3.31 15.76 -7.95
N LYS A 168 -3.70 14.86 -8.85
CA LYS A 168 -5.07 14.76 -9.35
C LYS A 168 -6.10 14.54 -8.24
N LEU A 169 -5.83 13.63 -7.30
CA LEU A 169 -6.75 13.30 -6.22
C LEU A 169 -6.89 14.43 -5.19
N LEU A 170 -5.78 15.07 -4.83
CA LEU A 170 -5.80 16.24 -3.94
C LEU A 170 -6.49 17.44 -4.61
N GLN A 171 -6.19 17.71 -5.87
CA GLN A 171 -6.81 18.81 -6.62
C GLN A 171 -8.33 18.60 -6.75
N MET A 172 -8.77 17.38 -7.06
CA MET A 172 -10.20 17.03 -7.06
C MET A 172 -10.90 17.24 -5.71
N HIS A 173 -10.17 17.11 -4.59
CA HIS A 173 -10.73 17.41 -3.27
C HIS A 173 -10.81 18.93 -3.04
N LEU A 174 -9.75 19.66 -3.37
CA LEU A 174 -9.68 21.12 -3.21
C LEU A 174 -10.68 21.87 -4.09
N ASP A 175 -10.82 21.49 -5.36
CA ASP A 175 -11.78 22.10 -6.30
C ASP A 175 -13.21 21.97 -5.74
N ARG A 176 -13.50 20.87 -5.03
CA ARG A 176 -14.78 20.69 -4.35
C ARG A 176 -14.95 21.55 -3.10
N GLU A 177 -13.92 21.67 -2.27
CA GLU A 177 -13.98 22.50 -1.07
C GLU A 177 -14.14 23.99 -1.41
N ARG A 178 -13.53 24.43 -2.51
CA ARG A 178 -13.66 25.80 -3.03
C ARG A 178 -15.05 26.14 -3.57
N GLY A 179 -15.95 25.16 -3.64
CA GLY A 179 -17.31 25.38 -4.12
C GLY A 179 -17.35 25.75 -5.60
N GLU A 180 -16.36 25.34 -6.41
CA GLU A 180 -16.50 25.38 -7.86
C GLU A 180 -17.74 24.53 -8.21
N GLY A 181 -18.84 25.24 -8.50
CA GLY A 181 -20.19 24.71 -8.56
C GLY A 181 -20.40 23.69 -9.68
N GLU A 182 -21.63 23.20 -9.84
CA GLU A 182 -22.00 22.28 -10.93
C GLU A 182 -21.57 22.76 -12.32
N ASP A 183 -21.43 24.07 -12.54
CA ASP A 183 -20.93 24.64 -13.80
C ASP A 183 -19.44 24.42 -14.05
N GLY A 184 -18.59 24.33 -13.02
CA GLY A 184 -17.19 23.89 -13.16
C GLY A 184 -17.06 22.38 -13.38
N ARG A 185 -18.10 21.61 -13.01
CA ARG A 185 -18.20 20.16 -13.26
C ARG A 185 -18.79 19.81 -14.61
N LYS A 186 -19.46 20.74 -15.31
CA LYS A 186 -19.94 20.54 -16.69
C LYS A 186 -18.73 20.40 -17.62
N GLY A 187 -18.34 19.15 -17.86
CA GLY A 187 -17.19 18.79 -18.70
C GLY A 187 -16.12 17.97 -17.96
N MET A 188 -16.22 17.77 -16.64
CA MET A 188 -15.34 16.84 -15.95
C MET A 188 -15.67 15.40 -16.34
N GLU A 189 -14.65 14.69 -16.82
CA GLU A 189 -14.75 13.29 -17.23
C GLU A 189 -15.18 12.41 -16.04
N LYS A 190 -16.33 11.73 -16.17
CA LYS A 190 -16.84 10.80 -15.14
C LYS A 190 -15.83 9.69 -14.85
N GLY A 191 -15.76 9.24 -13.59
CA GLY A 191 -14.90 8.15 -13.16
C GLY A 191 -13.41 8.50 -13.11
N ARG A 192 -13.06 9.79 -13.18
CA ARG A 192 -11.68 10.27 -13.15
C ARG A 192 -10.99 9.96 -11.82
N ALA A 193 -11.71 9.98 -10.70
CA ALA A 193 -11.14 9.63 -9.41
C ALA A 193 -10.79 8.14 -9.35
N ALA A 194 -11.68 7.27 -9.84
CA ALA A 194 -11.43 5.84 -9.92
C ALA A 194 -10.25 5.51 -10.87
N ARG A 195 -10.11 6.21 -12.00
CA ARG A 195 -8.95 6.08 -12.89
C ARG A 195 -7.65 6.49 -12.20
N ALA A 196 -7.63 7.63 -11.50
CA ALA A 196 -6.45 8.10 -10.77
C ALA A 196 -6.07 7.12 -9.63
N ALA A 197 -7.06 6.66 -8.85
CA ALA A 197 -6.87 5.64 -7.82
C ALA A 197 -6.34 4.32 -8.38
N ARG A 198 -6.86 3.85 -9.52
CA ARG A 198 -6.36 2.65 -10.20
C ARG A 198 -4.90 2.79 -10.61
N LYS A 199 -4.51 3.94 -11.19
CA LYS A 199 -3.13 4.21 -11.58
C LYS A 199 -2.21 4.22 -10.35
N TRP A 200 -2.60 4.93 -9.30
CA TRP A 200 -1.90 4.95 -8.02
C TRP A 200 -1.66 3.55 -7.47
N VAL A 201 -2.72 2.74 -7.37
CA VAL A 201 -2.65 1.36 -6.86
C VAL A 201 -1.81 0.45 -7.77
N SER A 202 -1.86 0.64 -9.09
CA SER A 202 -1.05 -0.14 -10.02
C SER A 202 0.45 0.01 -9.75
N VAL A 203 0.89 1.26 -9.53
CA VAL A 203 2.30 1.54 -9.21
C VAL A 203 2.67 0.96 -7.83
N HIS A 204 1.81 1.16 -6.83
CA HIS A 204 2.01 0.62 -5.48
C HIS A 204 2.08 -0.90 -5.45
N ARG A 205 1.25 -1.58 -6.26
CA ARG A 205 1.28 -3.05 -6.37
C ARG A 205 2.63 -3.52 -6.90
N VAL A 206 3.15 -2.88 -7.95
CA VAL A 206 4.46 -3.23 -8.51
C VAL A 206 5.56 -2.98 -7.49
N ARG A 207 5.58 -1.80 -6.85
CA ARG A 207 6.55 -1.48 -5.78
C ARG A 207 6.52 -2.53 -4.66
N MET A 208 5.31 -2.84 -4.17
CA MET A 208 5.10 -3.80 -3.08
C MET A 208 5.60 -5.20 -3.47
N ALA A 209 5.26 -5.67 -4.67
CA ALA A 209 5.63 -7.00 -5.15
C ALA A 209 7.10 -7.13 -5.56
N THR A 210 7.82 -6.02 -5.75
CA THR A 210 9.23 -6.01 -6.18
C THR A 210 10.14 -5.60 -5.03
N VAL A 211 10.38 -4.31 -4.87
CA VAL A 211 11.36 -3.76 -3.94
C VAL A 211 10.95 -3.96 -2.48
N ASP A 212 9.68 -3.78 -2.12
CA ASP A 212 9.27 -3.97 -0.72
C ASP A 212 9.37 -5.46 -0.33
N ALA A 213 8.95 -6.36 -1.23
CA ALA A 213 9.00 -7.81 -0.99
C ALA A 213 10.44 -8.32 -0.92
N MET A 214 11.29 -7.85 -1.83
CA MET A 214 12.72 -8.15 -1.81
C MET A 214 13.39 -7.65 -0.53
N ALA A 215 13.12 -6.41 -0.10
CA ALA A 215 13.66 -5.88 1.15
C ALA A 215 13.23 -6.73 2.35
N TRP A 216 11.93 -7.04 2.44
CA TRP A 216 11.37 -7.86 3.51
C TRP A 216 11.98 -9.26 3.56
N VAL A 217 12.12 -9.96 2.43
CA VAL A 217 12.75 -11.29 2.36
C VAL A 217 14.22 -11.21 2.75
N CYS A 218 14.98 -10.25 2.21
CA CYS A 218 16.39 -10.06 2.52
C CYS A 218 16.61 -9.82 4.02
N PHE A 219 15.85 -8.91 4.63
CA PHE A 219 15.96 -8.66 6.06
C PHE A 219 15.47 -9.85 6.89
N GLY A 220 14.46 -10.59 6.43
CA GLY A 220 14.00 -11.83 7.07
C GLY A 220 15.10 -12.88 7.13
N VAL A 221 15.70 -13.20 5.99
CA VAL A 221 16.82 -14.15 5.90
C VAL A 221 18.03 -13.66 6.69
N GLY A 222 18.37 -12.38 6.58
CA GLY A 222 19.49 -11.78 7.30
C GLY A 222 19.32 -11.85 8.82
N ALA A 223 18.15 -11.46 9.33
CA ALA A 223 17.85 -11.51 10.75
C ALA A 223 17.85 -12.94 11.30
N LEU A 224 17.23 -13.89 10.59
CA LEU A 224 17.25 -15.30 10.97
C LEU A 224 18.68 -15.86 11.00
N ALA A 225 19.49 -15.55 9.98
CA ALA A 225 20.87 -15.99 9.92
C ALA A 225 21.71 -15.46 11.10
N VAL A 226 21.56 -14.19 11.47
CA VAL A 226 22.25 -13.61 12.62
C VAL A 226 21.78 -14.25 13.93
N LEU A 227 20.45 -14.34 14.14
CA LEU A 227 19.91 -14.85 15.40
C LEU A 227 20.18 -16.34 15.62
N SER A 228 20.23 -17.13 14.55
CA SER A 228 20.51 -18.57 14.63
C SER A 228 21.95 -18.90 15.07
N ARG A 229 22.89 -17.97 14.91
CA ARG A 229 24.32 -18.16 15.22
C ARG A 229 24.70 -17.76 16.65
N GLY A 230 23.75 -17.20 17.42
CA GLY A 230 24.05 -16.53 18.68
C GLY A 230 24.58 -15.10 18.43
N LEU A 231 24.13 -14.15 19.25
CA LEU A 231 24.45 -12.72 19.15
C LEU A 231 25.87 -12.39 19.63
#